data_AF-A0A1Y3E3J8-F1
#
_entry.id   AF-A0A1Y3E3J8-F1
#
_cell.length_a   1.000
_cell.length_b   1.000
_cell.length_c   1.000
_cell.angle_alpha   90.00
_cell.angle_beta   90.00
_cell.angle_gamma   90.00
#
_symmetry.space_group_name_H-M   'P 1'
#
loop_
_entity.id
_entity.type
_entity.pdbx_description
1 polymer ?
#
loop_
_entity_poly.entity_id
_entity_poly.type
_entity_poly.pdbx_seq_one_letter_code
_entity_poly.pdbx_strand_id
1 'polypeptide(L)'
;MLKACSFKNGIVRSASNFSKIKVENPVVELDGDEMTRIIWKFIKDKVNKTDDRVTVEAAEAILKYNVGIKCATITPDEARVKEFNLKKMWLSPNGTIRNILGGTVFREPILCKNIPRLVPGWTNSIVIGRHAHGDQVNCTYCHYLYK
;
A
#
# COMPACT_ATOMS: atom_id res chain seq x y z
N MET A 1 21.18 -13.82 -28.34
CA MET A 1 21.70 -12.74 -29.20
C MET A 1 21.13 -11.41 -28.72
N LEU A 2 21.80 -10.70 -27.81
CA LEU A 2 21.49 -9.30 -27.49
C LEU A 2 22.80 -8.57 -27.21
N LYS A 3 23.03 -7.52 -28.01
CA LYS A 3 24.25 -6.71 -28.10
C LYS A 3 24.42 -5.86 -26.83
N ALA A 4 25.61 -5.89 -26.25
CA ALA A 4 26.04 -4.92 -25.26
C ALA A 4 26.21 -3.54 -25.93
N CYS A 5 25.56 -2.51 -25.38
CA CYS A 5 25.77 -1.12 -25.76
C CYS A 5 26.97 -0.59 -24.96
N SER A 6 28.07 -0.27 -25.65
CA SER A 6 29.28 0.28 -25.05
C SER A 6 29.15 1.80 -24.97
N PHE A 7 28.93 2.34 -23.77
CA PHE A 7 29.11 3.77 -23.49
C PHE A 7 30.56 4.00 -23.06
N LYS A 8 31.34 4.69 -23.91
CA LYS A 8 32.70 5.15 -23.60
C LYS A 8 32.66 6.50 -22.87
N ASN A 9 33.50 6.58 -21.83
CA ASN A 9 34.09 7.77 -21.21
C ASN A 9 33.14 8.82 -20.60
N GLY A 10 32.88 8.63 -19.31
CA GLY A 10 32.48 9.70 -18.39
C GLY A 10 32.74 9.26 -16.95
N ILE A 11 33.87 9.69 -16.38
CA ILE A 11 34.22 9.70 -14.95
C ILE A 11 33.60 8.54 -14.14
N VAL A 12 34.33 7.43 -14.02
CA VAL A 12 34.03 6.41 -13.00
C VAL A 12 34.24 7.08 -11.63
N ARG A 13 33.18 7.61 -11.04
CA ARG A 13 33.20 7.95 -9.62
C ARG A 13 33.50 6.65 -8.89
N SER A 14 34.66 6.61 -8.25
CA SER A 14 35.01 5.59 -7.26
C SER A 14 33.78 5.32 -6.40
N ALA A 15 33.28 4.08 -6.41
CA ALA A 15 32.24 3.64 -5.51
C ALA A 15 32.82 3.72 -4.10
N SER A 16 32.65 4.87 -3.45
CA SER A 16 32.96 5.04 -2.04
C SER A 16 32.25 3.93 -1.27
N ASN A 17 33.00 3.18 -0.45
CA ASN A 17 32.48 2.15 0.44
C ASN A 17 31.46 2.77 1.42
N PHE A 18 30.20 2.90 1.00
CA PHE A 18 29.12 3.27 1.88
C PHE A 18 28.80 2.07 2.77
N SER A 19 29.00 2.23 4.08
CA SER A 19 28.49 1.29 5.07
C SER A 19 26.95 1.33 5.06
N LYS A 20 26.32 0.15 5.15
CA LYS A 20 24.85 0.07 5.26
C LYS A 20 24.41 0.72 6.58
N ILE A 21 23.35 1.54 6.52
CA ILE A 21 22.71 2.11 7.71
C ILE A 21 22.16 0.95 8.53
N LYS A 22 22.50 0.91 9.83
CA LYS A 22 21.96 -0.06 10.77
C LYS A 22 20.64 0.47 11.32
N VAL A 23 19.60 -0.37 11.28
CA VAL A 23 18.29 -0.07 11.85
C VAL A 23 18.13 -0.95 13.10
N GLU A 24 17.77 -0.35 14.23
CA GLU A 24 17.67 -1.04 15.52
C GLU A 24 16.45 -1.95 15.61
N ASN A 25 15.28 -1.45 15.16
CA ASN A 25 14.01 -2.15 15.24
C ASN A 25 13.53 -2.56 13.84
N PRO A 26 12.89 -3.74 13.72
CA PRO A 26 12.31 -4.16 12.45
C PRO A 26 11.08 -3.31 12.08
N VAL A 27 10.80 -3.23 10.79
CA VAL A 27 9.60 -2.59 10.23
C VAL A 27 8.73 -3.66 9.59
N VAL A 28 7.42 -3.59 9.79
CA VAL A 28 6.48 -4.53 9.17
C VAL A 28 6.24 -4.10 7.73
N GLU A 29 6.54 -4.97 6.77
CA GLU A 29 6.31 -4.75 5.35
C GLU A 29 5.05 -5.51 4.91
N LEU A 30 4.09 -4.79 4.33
CA LEU A 30 2.87 -5.34 3.77
C LEU A 30 2.91 -5.16 2.26
N ASP A 31 3.26 -6.26 1.58
CA ASP A 31 3.23 -6.35 0.12
C ASP A 31 1.82 -6.07 -0.43
N GLY A 32 1.81 -5.46 -1.61
CA GLY A 32 0.61 -5.02 -2.29
C GLY A 32 0.61 -5.40 -3.77
N ASP A 33 -0.30 -4.83 -4.53
CA ASP A 33 -0.68 -5.30 -5.86
C ASP A 33 -0.61 -4.26 -6.98
N GLU A 34 0.47 -3.48 -6.98
CA GLU A 34 0.77 -2.53 -8.07
C GLU A 34 0.99 -3.20 -9.44
N MET A 35 1.50 -2.44 -10.42
CA MET A 35 1.40 -2.61 -11.87
C MET A 35 1.65 -4.03 -12.43
N THR A 36 0.61 -4.84 -12.26
CA THR A 36 -0.01 -5.81 -13.16
C THR A 36 0.76 -7.09 -13.51
N ARG A 37 0.13 -8.21 -13.12
CA ARG A 37 0.31 -9.63 -13.51
C ARG A 37 1.33 -10.49 -12.77
N ILE A 38 2.56 -10.05 -12.49
CA ILE A 38 3.62 -10.99 -12.06
C ILE A 38 3.49 -11.35 -10.56
N ILE A 39 3.19 -10.38 -9.70
CA ILE A 39 3.08 -10.60 -8.24
C ILE A 39 1.66 -11.03 -7.84
N TRP A 40 0.67 -10.79 -8.70
CA TRP A 40 -0.74 -11.02 -8.41
C TRP A 40 -1.12 -12.49 -8.18
N LYS A 41 -0.41 -13.43 -8.83
CA LYS A 41 -0.58 -14.87 -8.59
C LYS A 41 -0.25 -15.25 -7.14
N PHE A 42 0.71 -14.57 -6.51
CA PHE A 42 1.11 -14.82 -5.13
C PHE A 42 0.10 -14.30 -4.11
N ILE A 43 -0.54 -13.16 -4.38
CA ILE A 43 -1.51 -12.55 -3.44
C ILE A 43 -2.84 -13.30 -3.46
N LYS A 44 -3.35 -13.65 -4.66
CA LYS A 44 -4.52 -14.54 -4.79
C LYS A 44 -4.31 -15.81 -3.99
N ASP A 45 -3.14 -16.44 -4.13
CA ASP A 45 -2.80 -17.65 -3.42
C ASP A 45 -2.76 -17.42 -1.92
N LYS A 46 -2.09 -16.37 -1.43
CA LYS A 46 -1.99 -16.10 0.02
C LYS A 46 -3.36 -15.78 0.63
N VAL A 47 -4.14 -14.87 0.05
CA VAL A 47 -5.44 -14.46 0.62
C VAL A 47 -6.45 -15.61 0.62
N ASN A 48 -6.56 -16.36 -0.50
CA ASN A 48 -7.46 -17.52 -0.53
C ASN A 48 -6.97 -18.68 0.34
N LYS A 49 -5.66 -18.92 0.45
CA LYS A 49 -5.12 -20.01 1.30
C LYS A 49 -5.26 -19.70 2.79
N THR A 50 -5.19 -18.43 3.17
CA THR A 50 -5.24 -17.99 4.57
C THR A 50 -6.63 -17.52 5.01
N ASP A 51 -7.61 -17.53 4.10
CA ASP A 51 -8.94 -16.96 4.34
C ASP A 51 -8.88 -15.53 4.92
N ASP A 52 -7.99 -14.70 4.35
CA ASP A 52 -7.66 -13.32 4.75
C ASP A 52 -7.03 -13.14 6.14
N ARG A 53 -6.64 -14.24 6.80
CA ARG A 53 -5.91 -14.19 8.09
C ARG A 53 -4.59 -13.43 8.01
N VAL A 54 -3.93 -13.45 6.85
CA VAL A 54 -2.69 -12.68 6.60
C VAL A 54 -2.85 -11.18 6.86
N THR A 55 -4.04 -10.62 6.62
CA THR A 55 -4.32 -9.20 6.84
C THR A 55 -4.42 -8.86 8.34
N VAL A 56 -5.01 -9.76 9.12
CA VAL A 56 -5.12 -9.62 10.58
C VAL A 56 -3.74 -9.79 11.23
N GLU A 57 -3.00 -10.82 10.83
CA GLU A 57 -1.63 -11.08 11.31
C GLU A 57 -0.69 -9.91 11.02
N ALA A 58 -0.85 -9.27 9.86
CA ALA A 58 -0.09 -8.07 9.53
C ALA A 58 -0.44 -6.88 10.46
N ALA A 59 -1.71 -6.70 10.81
CA ALA A 59 -2.12 -5.66 11.77
C ALA A 59 -1.58 -5.94 13.18
N GLU A 60 -1.63 -7.20 13.64
CA GLU A 60 -1.04 -7.62 14.92
C GLU A 60 0.48 -7.42 14.96
N ALA A 61 1.16 -7.71 13.84
CA ALA A 61 2.58 -7.43 13.71
C ALA A 61 2.88 -5.92 13.82
N ILE A 62 2.04 -5.06 13.21
CA ILE A 62 2.19 -3.60 13.35
C ILE A 62 2.01 -3.18 14.81
N LEU A 63 1.03 -3.75 15.54
CA LEU A 63 0.89 -3.48 16.98
C LEU A 63 2.12 -3.90 17.77
N LYS A 64 2.75 -5.01 17.40
CA LYS A 64 3.96 -5.51 18.07
C LYS A 64 5.21 -4.67 17.78
N TYR A 65 5.40 -4.25 16.54
CA TYR A 65 6.63 -3.59 16.07
C TYR A 65 6.47 -2.08 15.83
N ASN A 66 5.28 -1.53 16.07
CA ASN A 66 4.86 -0.12 15.99
C ASN A 66 4.90 0.54 14.60
N VAL A 67 5.75 0.08 13.69
CA VAL A 67 5.94 0.69 12.37
C VAL A 67 5.57 -0.30 11.27
N GLY A 68 4.65 0.12 10.40
CA GLY A 68 4.26 -0.62 9.21
C GLY A 68 4.37 0.21 7.95
N ILE A 69 4.84 -0.40 6.86
CA ILE A 69 4.83 0.15 5.51
C ILE A 69 3.94 -0.75 4.67
N LYS A 70 2.97 -0.15 3.98
CA LYS A 70 1.97 -0.88 3.21
C LYS A 70 1.90 -0.38 1.78
N CYS A 71 1.96 -1.33 0.84
CA CYS A 71 1.68 -1.08 -0.56
C CYS A 71 0.16 -1.10 -0.83
N ALA A 72 -0.28 -0.53 -1.96
CA ALA A 72 -1.69 -0.52 -2.36
C ALA A 72 -2.23 -1.95 -2.50
N THR A 73 -3.52 -2.15 -2.17
CA THR A 73 -4.19 -3.46 -2.25
C THR A 73 -5.60 -3.29 -2.82
N ILE A 74 -5.98 -4.18 -3.73
CA ILE A 74 -7.30 -4.35 -4.31
C ILE A 74 -8.29 -4.68 -3.20
N THR A 75 -9.43 -4.02 -3.26
CA THR A 75 -10.64 -4.43 -2.56
C THR A 75 -11.52 -5.09 -3.62
N PRO A 76 -11.75 -6.41 -3.55
CA PRO A 76 -12.43 -7.12 -4.63
C PRO A 76 -13.91 -6.72 -4.72
N ASP A 77 -14.39 -6.50 -5.93
CA ASP A 77 -15.81 -6.43 -6.28
C ASP A 77 -16.26 -7.74 -6.96
N GLU A 78 -17.53 -7.82 -7.39
CA GLU A 78 -18.06 -8.99 -8.11
C GLU A 78 -17.24 -9.35 -9.37
N ALA A 79 -16.73 -8.35 -10.09
CA ALA A 79 -15.93 -8.56 -11.28
C ALA A 79 -14.55 -9.13 -10.93
N ARG A 80 -13.90 -8.61 -9.88
CA ARG A 80 -12.60 -9.09 -9.38
C ARG A 80 -12.70 -10.50 -8.79
N VAL A 81 -13.81 -10.83 -8.12
CA VAL A 81 -14.07 -12.20 -7.64
C VAL A 81 -14.08 -13.18 -8.82
N LYS A 82 -14.76 -12.83 -9.93
CA LYS A 82 -14.79 -13.65 -11.15
C LYS A 82 -13.43 -13.68 -11.86
N GLU A 83 -12.80 -12.53 -12.05
CA GLU A 83 -11.50 -12.40 -12.73
C GLU A 83 -10.42 -13.22 -12.03
N PHE A 84 -10.46 -13.27 -10.69
CA PHE A 84 -9.41 -13.90 -9.90
C PHE A 84 -9.81 -15.22 -9.28
N ASN A 85 -11.05 -15.69 -9.48
CA ASN A 85 -11.58 -16.90 -8.87
C ASN A 85 -11.35 -16.89 -7.35
N LEU A 86 -11.78 -15.80 -6.70
CA LEU A 86 -11.70 -15.66 -5.25
C LEU A 86 -12.80 -16.51 -4.58
N LYS A 87 -12.53 -17.03 -3.39
CA LYS A 87 -13.54 -17.80 -2.63
C LYS A 87 -14.78 -16.95 -2.31
N LYS A 88 -14.57 -15.67 -2.01
CA LYS A 88 -15.62 -14.69 -1.72
C LYS A 88 -15.10 -13.27 -1.96
N MET A 89 -16.01 -12.30 -1.84
CA MET A 89 -15.67 -10.88 -1.79
C MET A 89 -15.04 -10.59 -0.42
N TRP A 90 -13.72 -10.55 -0.37
CA TRP A 90 -12.98 -10.23 0.85
C TRP A 90 -13.15 -8.75 1.23
N LEU A 91 -13.05 -8.45 2.52
CA LEU A 91 -13.09 -7.07 3.00
C LEU A 91 -11.85 -6.31 2.54
N SER A 92 -11.93 -4.97 2.55
CA SER A 92 -10.77 -4.14 2.21
C SER A 92 -9.66 -4.35 3.23
N PRO A 93 -8.43 -4.73 2.83
CA PRO A 93 -7.33 -4.89 3.79
C PRO A 93 -7.03 -3.60 4.56
N ASN A 94 -7.19 -2.45 3.90
CA ASN A 94 -7.05 -1.15 4.55
C ASN A 94 -8.10 -0.93 5.65
N GLY A 95 -9.33 -1.39 5.46
CA GLY A 95 -10.40 -1.30 6.45
C GLY A 95 -10.10 -2.19 7.65
N THR A 96 -9.75 -3.45 7.40
CA THR A 96 -9.38 -4.42 8.44
C THR A 96 -8.23 -3.91 9.32
N ILE A 97 -7.13 -3.45 8.71
CA ILE A 97 -5.98 -2.92 9.45
C ILE A 97 -6.36 -1.71 10.28
N ARG A 98 -7.11 -0.74 9.72
CA ARG A 98 -7.52 0.47 10.46
C ARG A 98 -8.46 0.16 11.62
N ASN A 99 -9.34 -0.83 11.46
CA ASN A 99 -10.24 -1.25 12.53
C ASN A 99 -9.48 -1.87 13.71
N ILE A 100 -8.41 -2.61 13.43
CA ILE A 100 -7.56 -3.23 14.46
C ILE A 100 -6.64 -2.19 15.13
N LEU A 101 -5.98 -1.35 14.34
CA LEU A 101 -5.02 -0.36 14.87
C LEU A 101 -5.69 0.84 15.54
N GLY A 102 -6.85 1.28 15.01
CA GLY A 102 -7.47 2.55 15.38
C GLY A 102 -6.65 3.78 14.96
N GLY A 103 -7.25 4.96 15.06
CA GLY A 103 -6.55 6.24 14.92
C GLY A 103 -7.02 7.12 13.76
N THR A 104 -6.12 8.01 13.32
CA THR A 104 -6.39 9.05 12.32
C THR A 104 -5.42 8.91 11.16
N VAL A 105 -5.96 8.89 9.93
CA VAL A 105 -5.14 8.90 8.72
C VAL A 105 -4.88 10.34 8.32
N PHE A 106 -3.62 10.75 8.31
CA PHE A 106 -3.19 12.04 7.79
C PHE A 106 -2.79 11.93 6.32
N ARG A 107 -3.23 12.89 5.51
CA ARG A 107 -2.84 13.01 4.09
C ARG A 107 -2.33 14.41 3.83
N GLU A 108 -1.11 14.50 3.34
CA GLU A 108 -0.46 15.75 2.94
C GLU A 108 0.02 15.63 1.49
N PRO A 109 -0.12 16.69 0.65
CA PRO A 109 0.47 16.70 -0.68
C PRO A 109 1.99 16.84 -0.62
N ILE A 110 2.69 16.12 -1.51
CA ILE A 110 4.11 16.37 -1.79
C ILE A 110 4.21 17.55 -2.77
N LEU A 111 4.74 18.67 -2.31
CA LEU A 111 4.82 19.90 -3.11
C LEU A 111 6.10 19.94 -3.96
N CYS A 112 5.93 20.05 -5.27
CA CYS A 112 7.02 20.21 -6.23
C CYS A 112 7.04 21.64 -6.77
N LYS A 113 8.17 22.35 -6.63
CA LYS A 113 8.30 23.77 -7.03
C LYS A 113 7.99 24.02 -8.51
N ASN A 114 8.23 23.03 -9.36
CA ASN A 114 8.06 23.09 -10.81
C ASN A 114 6.69 22.59 -11.29
N ILE A 115 5.79 22.19 -10.39
CA ILE A 115 4.45 21.70 -10.75
C ILE A 115 3.41 22.77 -10.35
N PRO A 116 2.70 23.40 -11.31
CA PRO A 116 1.68 24.38 -10.99
C PRO A 116 0.49 23.74 -10.29
N ARG A 117 -0.13 24.48 -9.37
CA ARG A 117 -1.29 24.03 -8.60
C ARG A 117 -2.58 24.35 -9.37
N LEU A 118 -3.55 23.43 -9.30
CA LEU A 118 -4.87 23.63 -9.90
C LEU A 118 -5.67 24.76 -9.22
N VAL A 119 -5.48 24.94 -7.90
CA VAL A 119 -6.08 26.03 -7.13
C VAL A 119 -4.99 27.05 -6.80
N PRO A 120 -4.95 28.21 -7.48
CA PRO A 120 -3.81 29.14 -7.37
C PRO A 120 -3.64 29.75 -5.97
N GLY A 121 -4.73 29.93 -5.23
CA GLY A 121 -4.71 30.50 -3.87
C GLY A 121 -4.12 29.58 -2.80
N TRP A 122 -3.90 28.29 -3.10
CA TRP A 122 -3.30 27.35 -2.16
C TRP A 122 -1.79 27.51 -2.12
N THR A 123 -1.31 28.50 -1.37
CA THR A 123 0.12 28.79 -1.23
C THR A 123 0.84 27.77 -0.34
N ASN A 124 0.16 27.25 0.68
CA ASN A 124 0.68 26.31 1.67
C ASN A 124 0.05 24.90 1.52
N SER A 125 0.68 23.87 2.10
CA SER A 125 0.10 22.53 2.15
C SER A 125 -1.15 22.52 3.05
N ILE A 126 -2.10 21.64 2.70
CA ILE A 126 -3.29 21.37 3.49
C ILE A 126 -3.23 19.90 3.89
N VAL A 127 -3.26 19.64 5.20
CA VAL A 127 -3.26 18.29 5.75
C VAL A 127 -4.69 17.90 6.10
N ILE A 128 -5.13 16.75 5.60
CA ILE A 128 -6.45 16.19 5.94
C ILE A 128 -6.24 15.10 6.99
N GLY A 129 -6.80 15.32 8.19
CA GLY A 129 -6.93 14.29 9.22
C GLY A 129 -8.26 13.58 9.08
N ARG A 130 -8.25 12.33 8.60
CA ARG A 130 -9.45 11.49 8.48
C ARG A 130 -9.54 10.54 9.67
N HIS A 131 -10.66 10.54 10.38
CA HIS A 131 -10.97 9.50 11.36
C HIS A 131 -11.02 8.13 10.67
N ALA A 132 -10.18 7.19 11.12
CA ALA A 132 -9.93 5.94 10.41
C ALA A 132 -10.86 4.79 10.83
N HIS A 133 -11.80 5.04 11.74
CA HIS A 133 -12.61 4.02 12.40
C HIS A 133 -14.12 4.30 12.23
N GLY A 134 -14.92 3.25 12.04
CA GLY A 134 -16.39 3.36 12.01
C GLY A 134 -17.02 3.73 10.67
N ASP A 135 -18.20 4.33 10.74
CA ASP A 135 -19.04 4.75 9.61
C ASP A 135 -19.26 3.63 8.57
N GLN A 136 -19.24 4.00 7.29
CA GLN A 136 -19.40 3.07 6.16
C GLN A 136 -18.34 1.95 6.12
N VAL A 137 -17.21 2.11 6.83
CA VAL A 137 -16.14 1.10 6.88
C VAL A 137 -16.54 -0.10 7.76
N ASN A 138 -17.46 0.09 8.72
CA ASN A 138 -17.97 -0.94 9.62
C ASN A 138 -19.44 -1.33 9.35
N CYS A 139 -19.96 -0.93 8.20
CA CYS A 139 -21.37 -1.11 7.87
C CYS A 139 -21.64 -2.54 7.35
N THR A 140 -22.49 -3.28 8.07
CA THR A 140 -22.88 -4.66 7.75
C THR A 140 -23.66 -4.79 6.43
N TYR A 141 -24.26 -3.70 5.94
CA TYR A 141 -25.15 -3.67 4.77
C TYR A 141 -24.73 -2.70 3.65
N CYS A 142 -23.58 -2.01 3.77
CA CYS A 142 -23.19 -0.99 2.80
C CYS A 142 -22.64 -1.56 1.48
N HIS A 143 -22.60 -2.89 1.30
CA HIS A 143 -22.32 -3.53 0.02
C HIS A 143 -23.31 -3.14 -1.09
N TYR A 144 -24.47 -2.56 -0.75
CA TYR A 144 -25.50 -2.16 -1.70
C TYR A 144 -25.46 -0.67 -2.10
N LEU A 145 -24.58 0.16 -1.53
CA LEU A 145 -24.58 1.61 -1.79
C LEU A 145 -23.68 2.05 -2.96
N TYR A 146 -23.03 1.10 -3.64
CA TYR A 146 -22.25 1.35 -4.87
C TYR A 146 -22.80 0.52 -6.05
N LYS A 147 -24.13 0.52 -6.23
CA LYS A 147 -24.78 0.18 -7.50
C LYS A 147 -25.35 1.43 -8.16
#